data_AF-A0A961W8V6-F1
#
_entry.id   AF-A0A961W8V6-F1
#
_cell.length_a   1.000
_cell.length_b   1.000
_cell.length_c   1.000
_cell.angle_alpha   90.00
_cell.angle_beta   90.00
_cell.angle_gamma   90.00
#
_symmetry.space_group_name_H-M   'P 1'
#
loop_
_entity.id
_entity.type
_entity.pdbx_description
1 polymer ?
#
loop_
_entity_poly.entity_id
_entity_poly.type
_entity_poly.pdbx_seq_one_letter_code
_entity_poly.pdbx_strand_id
1 'polypeptide(L)'
;MFGLKEYPLRRRLHDEVHARPPSALGSPLHISYLAMLSPRDNTAAEQQALAELAATAGAEPPKPETSHYTARIGDIEVKWERHAEFARYKFIQRDTGDEPFAKSALDKLPEGWLAKLPGDVLVATEIAIARGPLPYEFDDIIRRHFDGNTVVASLVSSGQGCAMTDFRIRDDGRSRLLVFDLGMRPRQAGRAIQRLLEIDTYRMMALLALPGAQDLRPFLDQSERELADMTSKMANPNTADDQKLLSRLTALEGAIQGRQADNHYRLSAAKAYNEIVD
;
A
#
# COMPACT_ATOMS: atom_id res chain seq x y z
N MET A 1 29.33 -17.16 26.43
CA MET A 1 29.16 -17.25 24.96
C MET A 1 28.70 -18.69 24.65
N PHE A 2 27.66 -18.89 23.83
CA PHE A 2 26.84 -20.10 23.70
C PHE A 2 27.53 -21.37 23.13
N GLY A 3 28.87 -21.40 23.02
CA GLY A 3 29.68 -22.59 22.71
C GLY A 3 29.54 -23.22 21.32
N LEU A 4 28.58 -22.77 20.51
CA LEU A 4 28.32 -23.30 19.16
C LEU A 4 28.83 -22.35 18.07
N LYS A 5 29.30 -22.91 16.96
CA LYS A 5 29.63 -22.16 15.74
C LYS A 5 28.34 -21.61 15.12
N GLU A 6 28.17 -20.29 15.08
CA GLU A 6 27.03 -19.67 14.43
C GLU A 6 27.18 -19.67 12.91
N TYR A 7 26.07 -19.88 12.20
CA TYR A 7 25.99 -19.55 10.78
C TYR A 7 26.28 -18.04 10.58
N PRO A 8 27.15 -17.63 9.64
CA PRO A 8 27.61 -16.23 9.55
C PRO A 8 26.50 -15.18 9.43
N LEU A 9 25.38 -15.51 8.76
CA LEU A 9 24.27 -14.57 8.60
C LEU A 9 23.16 -14.75 9.65
N ARG A 10 23.31 -15.63 10.64
CA ARG A 10 22.26 -15.94 11.63
C ARG A 10 21.67 -14.67 12.26
N ARG A 11 22.53 -13.75 12.68
CA ARG A 11 22.12 -12.49 13.34
C ARG A 11 21.43 -11.56 12.35
N ARG A 12 22.04 -11.31 11.19
CA ARG A 12 21.45 -10.48 10.13
C ARG A 12 20.05 -10.96 9.73
N LEU A 13 19.88 -12.27 9.52
CA LEU A 13 18.58 -12.85 9.17
C LEU A 13 17.58 -12.76 10.32
N HIS A 14 18.02 -12.97 11.56
CA HIS A 14 17.17 -12.84 12.74
C HIS A 14 16.71 -11.38 12.93
N ASP A 15 17.63 -10.44 12.78
CA ASP A 15 17.39 -9.00 12.99
C ASP A 15 16.47 -8.43 11.90
N GLU A 16 16.46 -9.00 10.68
CA GLU A 16 15.56 -8.58 9.59
C GLU A 16 14.08 -8.63 10.00
N VAL A 17 13.66 -9.69 10.71
CA VAL A 17 12.28 -9.83 11.20
C VAL A 17 11.94 -8.79 12.27
N HIS A 18 12.95 -8.28 12.98
CA HIS A 18 12.80 -7.32 14.06
C HIS A 18 13.05 -5.87 13.62
N ALA A 19 13.44 -5.65 12.37
CA ALA A 19 13.80 -4.33 11.84
C ALA A 19 12.61 -3.34 11.81
N ARG A 20 11.37 -3.85 11.81
CA ARG A 20 10.15 -3.06 11.63
C ARG A 20 9.10 -3.32 12.73
N PRO A 21 9.41 -3.05 14.01
CA PRO A 21 8.47 -3.33 15.08
C PRO A 21 7.23 -2.41 14.97
N PRO A 22 6.01 -2.94 15.12
CA PRO A 22 4.79 -2.13 15.17
C PRO A 22 4.89 -1.05 16.25
N SER A 23 4.48 0.19 15.95
CA SER A 23 4.41 1.25 16.96
C SER A 23 3.42 0.88 18.06
N ALA A 24 3.75 1.15 19.32
CA ALA A 24 2.75 1.17 20.37
C ALA A 24 1.90 2.44 20.22
N LEU A 25 0.61 2.27 19.97
CA LEU A 25 -0.35 3.33 19.64
C LEU A 25 -1.42 3.40 20.72
N GLY A 26 -1.51 4.49 21.47
CA GLY A 26 -2.52 4.70 22.52
C GLY A 26 -3.48 5.82 22.15
N SER A 27 -4.78 5.61 22.38
CA SER A 27 -5.84 6.55 22.01
C SER A 27 -5.97 7.74 23.01
N PRO A 28 -6.32 8.95 22.54
CA PRO A 28 -6.55 9.31 21.15
C PRO A 28 -5.24 9.61 20.41
N LEU A 29 -5.23 9.33 19.12
CA LEU A 29 -4.11 9.71 18.25
C LEU A 29 -4.56 9.87 16.79
N HIS A 30 -3.73 10.55 16.01
CA HIS A 30 -3.92 10.71 14.58
C HIS A 30 -2.68 10.23 13.81
N ILE A 31 -2.90 9.64 12.64
CA ILE A 31 -1.83 9.24 11.74
C ILE A 31 -2.16 9.73 10.35
N SER A 32 -1.23 10.44 9.74
CA SER A 32 -1.25 10.66 8.30
C SER A 32 -0.36 9.62 7.64
N TYR A 33 -0.93 8.84 6.71
CA TYR A 33 -0.24 7.77 6.02
C TYR A 33 -0.12 8.07 4.54
N LEU A 34 1.07 7.85 3.97
CA LEU A 34 1.32 7.94 2.54
C LEU A 34 2.00 6.64 2.06
N ALA A 35 1.54 6.09 0.95
CA ALA A 35 2.28 5.12 0.15
C ALA A 35 2.56 5.74 -1.23
N MET A 36 3.84 5.95 -1.53
CA MET A 36 4.32 6.57 -2.75
C MET A 36 4.89 5.51 -3.69
N LEU A 37 4.33 5.36 -4.88
CA LEU A 37 4.95 4.59 -5.96
C LEU A 37 6.27 5.28 -6.32
N SER A 38 7.36 4.60 -5.99
CA SER A 38 8.69 5.19 -6.00
C SER A 38 9.68 4.09 -6.37
N PRO A 39 10.26 4.13 -7.58
CA PRO A 39 11.34 3.22 -7.97
C PRO A 39 12.49 3.25 -6.97
N ARG A 40 13.24 2.14 -6.86
CA ARG A 40 14.37 2.05 -5.92
C ARG A 40 15.44 3.11 -6.15
N ASP A 41 15.59 3.62 -7.36
CA ASP A 41 16.55 4.67 -7.70
C ASP A 41 16.28 5.98 -6.94
N ASN A 42 15.04 6.19 -6.49
CA ASN A 42 14.67 7.34 -5.67
C ASN A 42 15.10 7.23 -4.19
N THR A 43 15.72 6.11 -3.76
CA THR A 43 16.02 5.88 -2.33
C THR A 43 16.92 6.96 -1.76
N ALA A 44 17.91 7.41 -2.52
CA ALA A 44 18.80 8.49 -2.09
C ALA A 44 18.04 9.82 -1.92
N ALA A 45 17.11 10.14 -2.84
CA ALA A 45 16.31 11.36 -2.77
C ALA A 45 15.33 11.35 -1.58
N GLU A 46 14.72 10.20 -1.28
CA GLU A 46 13.88 10.04 -0.08
C GLU A 46 14.68 10.18 1.21
N GLN A 47 15.85 9.54 1.29
CA GLN A 47 16.74 9.66 2.44
C GLN A 47 17.21 11.10 2.64
N GLN A 48 17.50 11.81 1.54
CA GLN A 48 17.86 13.23 1.59
C GLN A 48 16.70 14.09 2.11
N ALA A 49 15.47 13.90 1.63
CA ALA A 49 14.31 14.62 2.13
C ALA A 49 14.07 14.36 3.64
N LEU A 50 14.25 13.12 4.09
CA LEU A 50 14.17 12.75 5.50
C LEU A 50 15.31 13.35 6.33
N ALA A 51 16.52 13.43 5.79
CA ALA A 51 17.65 14.07 6.47
C ALA A 51 17.42 15.58 6.65
N GLU A 52 16.86 16.25 5.63
CA GLU A 52 16.43 17.66 5.73
C GLU A 52 15.37 17.83 6.82
N LEU A 53 14.37 16.95 6.86
CA LEU A 53 13.34 16.98 7.90
C LEU A 53 13.94 16.76 9.30
N ALA A 54 14.82 15.77 9.44
CA ALA A 54 15.49 15.45 10.69
C ALA A 54 16.29 16.64 11.23
N ALA A 55 17.00 17.34 10.34
CA ALA A 55 17.78 18.53 10.70
C ALA A 55 16.91 19.64 11.30
N THR A 56 15.67 19.84 10.81
CA THR A 56 14.75 20.85 11.37
C THR A 56 14.39 20.62 12.85
N ALA A 57 14.50 19.38 13.32
CA ALA A 57 14.19 18.98 14.70
C ALA A 57 15.43 18.53 15.50
N GLY A 58 16.64 18.67 14.94
CA GLY A 58 17.87 18.17 15.59
C GLY A 58 17.91 16.64 15.77
N ALA A 59 17.16 15.90 14.95
CA ALA A 59 17.17 14.44 14.96
C ALA A 59 18.31 13.89 14.08
N GLU A 60 18.79 12.68 14.41
CA GLU A 60 19.78 11.98 13.58
C GLU A 60 19.19 11.63 12.21
N PRO A 61 19.90 11.88 11.09
CA PRO A 61 19.43 11.53 9.76
C PRO A 61 19.38 10.01 9.54
N PRO A 62 18.64 9.52 8.53
CA PRO A 62 18.71 8.13 8.13
C PRO A 62 20.14 7.73 7.76
N LYS A 63 20.61 6.58 8.27
CA LYS A 63 21.92 6.06 7.89
C LYS A 63 21.89 5.60 6.42
N PRO A 64 23.03 5.67 5.71
CA PRO A 64 23.14 5.11 4.36
C PRO A 64 22.68 3.65 4.31
N GLU A 65 22.09 3.26 3.17
CA GLU A 65 21.62 1.89 2.90
C GLU A 65 20.53 1.35 3.83
N THR A 66 19.96 2.18 4.72
CA THR A 66 18.81 1.76 5.53
C THR A 66 17.54 1.72 4.69
N SER A 67 16.69 0.72 4.94
CA SER A 67 15.37 0.56 4.32
C SER A 67 14.22 1.01 5.23
N HIS A 68 14.53 1.51 6.42
CA HIS A 68 13.57 2.06 7.35
C HIS A 68 14.20 3.18 8.17
N TYR A 69 13.36 4.10 8.63
CA TYR A 69 13.77 5.23 9.45
C TYR A 69 12.66 5.58 10.42
N THR A 70 13.03 5.99 11.63
CA THR A 70 12.09 6.50 12.61
C THR A 70 12.76 7.65 13.35
N ALA A 71 12.07 8.79 13.41
CA ALA A 71 12.53 9.95 14.16
C ALA A 71 11.35 10.72 14.72
N ARG A 72 11.63 11.53 15.74
CA ARG A 72 10.67 12.48 16.28
C ARG A 72 10.97 13.86 15.71
N ILE A 73 9.98 14.46 15.08
CA ILE A 73 10.05 15.79 14.46
C ILE A 73 9.04 16.67 15.20
N GLY A 74 9.53 17.45 16.17
CA GLY A 74 8.66 18.17 17.12
C GLY A 74 7.70 17.22 17.85
N ASP A 75 6.40 17.40 17.60
CA ASP A 75 5.32 16.66 18.26
C ASP A 75 4.90 15.38 17.52
N ILE A 76 5.47 15.11 16.35
CA ILE A 76 5.12 13.93 15.55
C ILE A 76 6.26 12.90 15.50
N GLU A 77 5.88 11.62 15.49
CA GLU A 77 6.77 10.50 15.17
C GLU A 77 6.66 10.23 13.67
N VAL A 78 7.76 10.36 12.94
CA VAL A 78 7.86 10.07 11.51
C VAL A 78 8.46 8.69 11.35
N LYS A 79 7.79 7.84 10.57
CA LYS A 79 8.32 6.55 10.13
C LYS A 79 8.36 6.51 8.62
N TRP A 80 9.48 6.08 8.08
CA TRP A 80 9.65 5.77 6.67
C TRP A 80 10.07 4.33 6.50
N GLU A 81 9.53 3.65 5.50
CA GLU A 81 10.00 2.33 5.10
C GLU A 81 10.01 2.21 3.57
N ARG A 82 11.12 1.71 3.06
CA ARG A 82 11.33 1.42 1.64
C ARG A 82 10.97 -0.03 1.33
N HIS A 83 10.14 -0.19 0.32
CA HIS A 83 9.79 -1.46 -0.31
C HIS A 83 10.36 -1.53 -1.73
N ALA A 84 10.05 -2.60 -2.47
CA ALA A 84 10.59 -2.80 -3.82
C ALA A 84 10.05 -1.77 -4.83
N GLU A 85 8.74 -1.53 -4.84
CA GLU A 85 8.06 -0.66 -5.82
C GLU A 85 7.54 0.66 -5.23
N PHE A 86 7.56 0.80 -3.90
CA PHE A 86 7.01 1.95 -3.21
C PHE A 86 7.78 2.28 -1.92
N ALA A 87 7.57 3.48 -1.40
CA ALA A 87 7.97 3.88 -0.06
C ALA A 87 6.73 4.27 0.74
N ARG A 88 6.71 3.94 2.03
CA ARG A 88 5.62 4.31 2.93
C ARG A 88 6.10 5.28 4.00
N TYR A 89 5.26 6.27 4.30
CA TYR A 89 5.47 7.27 5.33
C TYR A 89 4.30 7.22 6.32
N LYS A 90 4.59 7.23 7.61
CA LYS A 90 3.61 7.41 8.69
C LYS A 90 4.03 8.60 9.53
N PHE A 91 3.13 9.56 9.68
CA PHE A 91 3.29 10.71 10.55
C PHE A 91 2.30 10.54 11.70
N ILE A 92 2.81 10.21 12.88
CA ILE A 92 1.99 9.84 14.04
C ILE A 92 1.99 11.02 15.00
N GLN A 93 0.81 11.61 15.20
CA GLN A 93 0.58 12.64 16.20
C GLN A 93 -0.21 12.05 17.37
N ARG A 94 0.35 12.13 18.58
CA ARG A 94 -0.28 11.60 19.80
C ARG A 94 -1.09 12.70 20.48
N ASP A 95 -2.04 12.30 21.34
CA ASP A 95 -2.80 13.20 22.22
C ASP A 95 -3.56 14.30 21.47
N THR A 96 -4.18 13.94 20.35
CA THR A 96 -4.80 14.90 19.41
C THR A 96 -6.12 15.52 19.91
N GLY A 97 -6.65 15.01 21.02
CA GLY A 97 -8.01 15.26 21.50
C GLY A 97 -9.00 14.24 20.95
N ASP A 98 -10.26 14.33 21.38
CA ASP A 98 -11.28 13.31 21.08
C ASP A 98 -12.02 13.53 19.76
N GLU A 99 -11.83 14.67 19.08
CA GLU A 99 -12.47 14.95 17.78
C GLU A 99 -11.69 14.29 16.63
N PRO A 100 -12.27 13.29 15.93
CA PRO A 100 -11.61 12.64 14.80
C PRO A 100 -11.37 13.59 13.64
N PHE A 101 -10.19 13.48 13.00
CA PHE A 101 -9.80 14.22 11.79
C PHE A 101 -9.77 15.75 11.91
N ALA A 102 -9.88 16.32 13.12
CA ALA A 102 -9.78 17.76 13.33
C ALA A 102 -8.38 18.35 13.10
N LYS A 103 -7.35 17.50 13.10
CA LYS A 103 -5.94 17.87 12.89
C LYS A 103 -5.32 16.84 11.97
N SER A 104 -4.42 17.26 11.07
CA SER A 104 -3.58 16.34 10.30
C SER A 104 -2.14 16.35 10.82
N ALA A 105 -1.49 15.19 10.81
CA ALA A 105 -0.08 15.14 11.20
C ALA A 105 0.83 15.79 10.14
N LEU A 106 0.34 15.89 8.89
CA LEU A 106 1.03 16.59 7.81
C LEU A 106 1.11 18.10 8.07
N ASP A 107 0.17 18.67 8.82
CA ASP A 107 0.12 20.11 9.13
C ASP A 107 1.30 20.54 10.03
N LYS A 108 2.04 19.56 10.58
CA LYS A 108 3.24 19.76 11.40
C LYS A 108 4.54 19.72 10.61
N LEU A 109 4.48 19.38 9.33
CA LEU A 109 5.66 19.31 8.47
C LEU A 109 6.04 20.71 7.97
N PRO A 110 7.33 20.96 7.69
CA PRO A 110 7.76 22.20 7.05
C PRO A 110 7.03 22.41 5.71
N GLU A 111 6.70 23.67 5.42
CA GLU A 111 6.04 24.04 4.16
C GLU A 111 6.86 23.56 2.95
N GLY A 112 6.17 23.01 1.95
CA GLY A 112 6.79 22.49 0.72
C GLY A 112 7.59 21.20 0.89
N TRP A 113 7.76 20.65 2.11
CA TRP A 113 8.53 19.43 2.31
C TRP A 113 7.92 18.22 1.58
N LEU A 114 6.59 18.05 1.65
CA LEU A 114 5.89 16.97 0.95
C LEU A 114 6.08 17.02 -0.56
N ALA A 115 6.14 18.22 -1.14
CA ALA A 115 6.32 18.40 -2.58
C ALA A 115 7.71 17.99 -3.08
N LYS A 116 8.67 17.80 -2.17
CA LYS A 116 10.02 17.29 -2.49
C LYS A 116 10.08 15.75 -2.51
N LEU A 117 9.06 15.06 -1.99
CA LEU A 117 9.07 13.60 -1.98
C LEU A 117 9.00 13.07 -3.42
N PRO A 118 9.87 12.13 -3.80
CA PRO A 118 9.84 11.55 -5.12
C PRO A 118 8.71 10.50 -5.25
N GLY A 119 8.29 10.27 -6.48
CA GLY A 119 7.26 9.28 -6.80
C GLY A 119 5.84 9.83 -6.77
N ASP A 120 4.88 8.94 -7.04
CA ASP A 120 3.46 9.28 -7.17
C ASP A 120 2.66 8.72 -5.99
N VAL A 121 1.70 9.50 -5.48
CA VAL A 121 0.84 9.05 -4.38
C VAL A 121 -0.10 7.93 -4.87
N LEU A 122 0.00 6.76 -4.25
CA LEU A 122 -0.90 5.63 -4.49
C LEU A 122 -1.96 5.51 -3.40
N VAL A 123 -1.55 5.72 -2.14
CA VAL A 123 -2.45 5.73 -0.98
C VAL A 123 -2.13 6.93 -0.12
N ALA A 124 -3.15 7.69 0.22
CA ALA A 124 -3.10 8.73 1.24
C ALA A 124 -4.30 8.57 2.19
N THR A 125 -4.02 8.33 3.46
CA THR A 125 -5.06 7.98 4.44
C THR A 125 -4.83 8.72 5.74
N GLU A 126 -5.84 9.46 6.18
CA GLU A 126 -5.89 9.98 7.54
C GLU A 126 -6.55 8.95 8.44
N ILE A 127 -5.86 8.60 9.54
CA ILE A 127 -6.34 7.65 10.54
C ILE A 127 -6.55 8.38 11.84
N ALA A 128 -7.78 8.34 12.35
CA ALA A 128 -8.10 8.79 13.70
C ALA A 128 -8.35 7.56 14.58
N ILE A 129 -7.61 7.44 15.68
CA ILE A 129 -7.94 6.47 16.74
C ILE A 129 -8.60 7.22 17.87
N ALA A 130 -9.91 7.04 18.02
CA ALA A 130 -10.72 7.66 19.05
C ALA A 130 -10.88 6.73 20.25
N ARG A 131 -11.05 7.31 21.45
CA ARG A 131 -11.40 6.55 22.65
C ARG A 131 -12.83 6.03 22.55
N GLY A 132 -13.04 4.78 22.95
CA GLY A 132 -14.36 4.19 23.14
C GLY A 132 -14.92 4.42 24.56
N PRO A 133 -16.17 3.98 24.81
CA PRO A 133 -17.11 3.42 23.83
C PRO A 133 -17.55 4.48 22.80
N LEU A 134 -18.14 4.05 21.68
CA LEU A 134 -18.68 4.93 20.65
C LEU A 134 -19.55 6.02 21.32
N PRO A 135 -19.12 7.29 21.36
CA PRO A 135 -19.87 8.32 22.07
C PRO A 135 -21.10 8.79 21.29
N TYR A 136 -21.27 8.29 20.06
CA TYR A 136 -22.28 8.71 19.09
C TYR A 136 -23.06 7.50 18.58
N GLU A 137 -24.32 7.74 18.20
CA GLU A 137 -25.06 6.82 17.36
C GLU A 137 -24.33 6.65 16.01
N PHE A 138 -24.45 5.46 15.41
CA PHE A 138 -23.72 5.11 14.19
C PHE A 138 -24.01 6.08 13.03
N ASP A 139 -25.26 6.54 12.90
CA ASP A 139 -25.68 7.51 11.88
C ASP A 139 -25.00 8.87 12.04
N ASP A 140 -24.77 9.32 13.27
CA ASP A 140 -24.10 10.59 13.55
C ASP A 140 -22.62 10.52 13.17
N ILE A 141 -21.96 9.39 13.44
CA ILE A 141 -20.58 9.13 13.00
C ILE A 141 -20.48 9.19 11.48
N ILE A 142 -21.40 8.51 10.78
CA ILE A 142 -21.41 8.48 9.31
C ILE A 142 -21.63 9.89 8.76
N ARG A 143 -22.61 10.64 9.26
CA ARG A 143 -22.87 12.00 8.78
C ARG A 143 -21.70 12.93 9.03
N ARG A 144 -21.10 12.88 10.23
CA ARG A 144 -20.06 13.81 10.65
C ARG A 144 -18.71 13.53 10.01
N HIS A 145 -18.33 12.26 9.86
CA HIS A 145 -16.98 11.89 9.44
C HIS A 145 -16.91 11.29 8.04
N PHE A 146 -18.05 10.85 7.49
CA PHE A 146 -18.16 10.18 6.21
C PHE A 146 -19.23 10.80 5.28
N ASP A 147 -19.72 12.02 5.54
CA ASP A 147 -20.68 12.75 4.69
C ASP A 147 -21.98 11.98 4.34
N GLY A 148 -22.43 11.06 5.21
CA GLY A 148 -23.62 10.25 4.91
C GLY A 148 -23.37 9.08 3.95
N ASN A 149 -22.12 8.82 3.60
CA ASN A 149 -21.73 7.75 2.70
C ASN A 149 -22.00 6.35 3.26
N THR A 150 -22.11 5.36 2.38
CA THR A 150 -22.04 3.95 2.79
C THR A 150 -20.68 3.67 3.41
N VAL A 151 -20.68 3.29 4.68
CA VAL A 151 -19.48 2.94 5.45
C VAL A 151 -19.41 1.43 5.61
N VAL A 152 -18.20 0.88 5.47
CA VAL A 152 -17.88 -0.47 5.93
C VAL A 152 -17.26 -0.39 7.33
N ALA A 153 -17.67 -1.31 8.20
CA ALA A 153 -17.18 -1.39 9.56
C ALA A 153 -16.80 -2.84 9.91
N SER A 154 -15.76 -3.00 10.73
CA SER A 154 -15.35 -4.32 11.21
C SER A 154 -14.79 -4.25 12.63
N LEU A 155 -15.10 -5.27 13.43
CA LEU A 155 -14.45 -5.48 14.72
C LEU A 155 -13.04 -6.02 14.49
N VAL A 156 -12.07 -5.39 15.13
CA VAL A 156 -10.65 -5.76 15.08
C VAL A 156 -10.16 -6.16 16.47
N SER A 157 -8.99 -6.81 16.52
CA SER A 157 -8.35 -7.19 17.79
C SER A 157 -9.29 -7.96 18.74
N SER A 158 -10.03 -8.95 18.22
CA SER A 158 -10.99 -9.75 18.99
C SER A 158 -12.10 -8.91 19.65
N GLY A 159 -12.62 -7.90 18.94
CA GLY A 159 -13.68 -7.02 19.43
C GLY A 159 -13.20 -5.87 20.31
N GLN A 160 -11.91 -5.75 20.56
CA GLN A 160 -11.35 -4.64 21.33
C GLN A 160 -11.19 -3.35 20.53
N GLY A 161 -11.45 -3.36 19.23
CA GLY A 161 -11.56 -2.15 18.43
C GLY A 161 -12.60 -2.28 17.32
N CYS A 162 -13.06 -1.16 16.80
CA CYS A 162 -13.94 -1.10 15.63
C CYS A 162 -13.32 -0.15 14.60
N ALA A 163 -13.03 -0.66 13.40
CA ALA A 163 -12.48 0.10 12.29
C ALA A 163 -13.59 0.42 11.28
N MET A 164 -13.59 1.64 10.75
CA MET A 164 -14.62 2.17 9.84
C MET A 164 -13.99 2.99 8.72
N THR A 165 -14.45 2.80 7.49
CA THR A 165 -14.04 3.59 6.31
C THR A 165 -15.12 3.54 5.22
N ASP A 166 -15.17 4.55 4.36
CA ASP A 166 -15.96 4.56 3.13
C ASP A 166 -15.07 4.36 1.87
N PHE A 167 -13.75 4.22 2.05
CA PHE A 167 -12.72 4.16 1.00
C PHE A 167 -12.73 5.32 0.00
N ARG A 168 -13.43 6.41 0.29
CA ARG A 168 -13.52 7.55 -0.62
C ARG A 168 -12.36 8.50 -0.42
N ILE A 169 -11.77 8.91 -1.54
CA ILE A 169 -10.82 10.02 -1.58
C ILE A 169 -11.64 11.31 -1.50
N ARG A 170 -11.26 12.18 -0.57
CA ARG A 170 -11.93 13.46 -0.31
C ARG A 170 -11.29 14.58 -1.12
N ASP A 171 -11.86 15.78 -1.04
CA ASP A 171 -11.36 16.97 -1.76
C ASP A 171 -9.91 17.33 -1.42
N ASP A 172 -9.43 16.91 -0.25
CA ASP A 172 -8.04 17.07 0.17
C ASP A 172 -7.10 15.96 -0.33
N GLY A 173 -7.59 15.06 -1.18
CA GLY A 173 -6.84 13.95 -1.77
C GLY A 173 -6.63 12.76 -0.84
N ARG A 174 -7.29 12.72 0.33
CA ARG A 174 -7.05 11.69 1.36
C ARG A 174 -8.32 10.90 1.67
N SER A 175 -8.15 9.62 1.95
CA SER A 175 -9.20 8.77 2.50
C SER A 175 -9.20 8.82 4.04
N ARG A 176 -10.27 8.32 4.67
CA ARG A 176 -10.38 8.29 6.13
C ARG A 176 -10.53 6.87 6.65
N LEU A 177 -9.80 6.58 7.73
CA LEU A 177 -9.94 5.37 8.54
C LEU A 177 -10.17 5.77 10.00
N LEU A 178 -11.39 5.57 10.48
CA LEU A 178 -11.73 5.82 11.88
C LEU A 178 -11.64 4.52 12.66
N VAL A 179 -10.90 4.52 13.77
CA VAL A 179 -10.78 3.36 14.65
C VAL A 179 -11.19 3.75 16.06
N PHE A 180 -12.21 3.08 16.58
CA PHE A 180 -12.57 3.20 17.99
C PHE A 180 -11.79 2.17 18.80
N ASP A 181 -11.11 2.67 19.83
CA ASP A 181 -10.43 1.86 20.83
C ASP A 181 -11.41 1.44 21.92
N LEU A 182 -11.83 0.17 21.87
CA LEU A 182 -12.76 -0.46 22.83
C LEU A 182 -12.00 -1.25 23.91
N GLY A 183 -10.71 -0.94 24.13
CA GLY A 183 -9.86 -1.60 25.12
C GLY A 183 -8.66 -2.34 24.53
N MET A 184 -8.15 -1.92 23.36
CA MET A 184 -6.93 -2.44 22.79
C MET A 184 -5.73 -2.05 23.65
N ARG A 185 -4.80 -2.98 23.86
CA ARG A 185 -3.46 -2.61 24.34
C ARG A 185 -2.71 -1.83 23.26
N PRO A 186 -1.77 -0.94 23.60
CA PRO A 186 -1.11 -0.10 22.60
C PRO A 186 -0.43 -0.85 21.45
N ARG A 187 0.15 -2.03 21.73
CA ARG A 187 0.74 -2.89 20.69
C ARG A 187 -0.31 -3.63 19.85
N GLN A 188 -1.50 -3.91 20.40
CA GLN A 188 -2.61 -4.47 19.62
C GLN A 188 -3.12 -3.43 18.62
N ALA A 189 -3.36 -2.19 19.07
CA ALA A 189 -3.73 -1.07 18.20
C ALA A 189 -2.67 -0.86 17.09
N GLY A 190 -1.38 -0.83 17.46
CA GLY A 190 -0.26 -0.79 16.52
C GLY A 190 -0.34 -1.82 15.39
N ARG A 191 -0.54 -3.09 15.74
CA ARG A 191 -0.66 -4.19 14.77
C ARG A 191 -1.94 -4.09 13.95
N ALA A 192 -3.05 -3.69 14.56
CA ALA A 192 -4.34 -3.54 13.86
C ALA A 192 -4.24 -2.46 12.78
N ILE A 193 -3.74 -1.27 13.13
CA ILE A 193 -3.51 -0.19 12.17
C ILE A 193 -2.53 -0.60 11.08
N GLN A 194 -1.42 -1.25 11.45
CA GLN A 194 -0.46 -1.72 10.45
C GLN A 194 -1.12 -2.66 9.44
N ARG A 195 -1.92 -3.63 9.89
CA ARG A 195 -2.65 -4.54 9.00
C ARG A 195 -3.66 -3.84 8.13
N LEU A 196 -4.44 -2.90 8.68
CA LEU A 196 -5.42 -2.14 7.90
C LEU A 196 -4.74 -1.33 6.78
N LEU A 197 -3.60 -0.70 7.08
CA LEU A 197 -2.82 0.04 6.08
C LEU A 197 -2.16 -0.89 5.06
N GLU A 198 -1.69 -2.07 5.48
CA GLU A 198 -1.14 -3.07 4.57
C GLU A 198 -2.22 -3.60 3.62
N ILE A 199 -3.43 -3.89 4.10
CA ILE A 199 -4.58 -4.27 3.27
C ILE A 199 -4.87 -3.19 2.24
N ASP A 200 -4.99 -1.93 2.66
CA ASP A 200 -5.31 -0.83 1.76
C ASP A 200 -4.22 -0.63 0.69
N THR A 201 -2.95 -0.65 1.10
CA THR A 201 -1.80 -0.49 0.21
C THR A 201 -1.66 -1.64 -0.77
N TYR A 202 -1.71 -2.89 -0.30
CA TYR A 202 -1.49 -4.04 -1.16
C TYR A 202 -2.69 -4.33 -2.07
N ARG A 203 -3.92 -4.00 -1.65
CA ARG A 203 -5.07 -3.97 -2.56
C ARG A 203 -4.83 -3.01 -3.72
N MET A 204 -4.38 -1.78 -3.43
CA MET A 204 -4.09 -0.79 -4.48
C MET A 204 -2.93 -1.23 -5.38
N MET A 205 -1.86 -1.79 -4.81
CA MET A 205 -0.74 -2.35 -5.57
C MET A 205 -1.17 -3.49 -6.49
N ALA A 206 -2.08 -4.37 -6.03
CA ALA A 206 -2.64 -5.43 -6.86
C ALA A 206 -3.50 -4.87 -8.01
N LEU A 207 -4.29 -3.84 -7.74
CA LEU A 207 -5.14 -3.19 -8.73
C LEU A 207 -4.39 -2.39 -9.80
N LEU A 208 -3.09 -2.12 -9.64
CA LEU A 208 -2.26 -1.52 -10.70
C LEU A 208 -2.21 -2.37 -11.98
N ALA A 209 -2.49 -3.67 -11.90
CA ALA A 209 -2.58 -4.54 -13.07
C ALA A 209 -3.93 -4.47 -13.79
N LEU A 210 -4.97 -3.89 -13.17
CA LEU A 210 -6.33 -3.90 -13.70
C LEU A 210 -6.46 -3.20 -15.07
N PRO A 211 -5.90 -1.98 -15.30
CA PRO A 211 -6.00 -1.34 -16.60
C PRO A 211 -5.34 -2.18 -17.71
N GLY A 212 -4.14 -2.70 -17.46
CA GLY A 212 -3.44 -3.57 -18.40
C GLY A 212 -4.23 -4.86 -18.69
N ALA A 213 -4.85 -5.46 -17.69
CA ALA A 213 -5.71 -6.63 -17.87
C ALA A 213 -6.96 -6.31 -18.72
N GLN A 214 -7.56 -5.14 -18.54
CA GLN A 214 -8.70 -4.67 -19.34
C GLN A 214 -8.29 -4.41 -20.80
N ASP A 215 -7.13 -3.80 -21.02
CA ASP A 215 -6.60 -3.50 -22.36
C ASP A 215 -6.22 -4.77 -23.15
N LEU A 216 -5.88 -5.86 -22.47
CA LEU A 216 -5.61 -7.16 -23.09
C LEU A 216 -6.88 -7.85 -23.59
N ARG A 217 -8.06 -7.53 -23.04
CA ARG A 217 -9.30 -8.26 -23.32
C ARG A 217 -9.72 -8.25 -24.80
N PRO A 218 -9.75 -7.10 -25.50
CA PRO A 218 -10.10 -7.09 -26.93
C PRO A 218 -9.13 -7.90 -27.79
N PHE A 219 -7.84 -7.89 -27.43
CA PHE A 219 -6.83 -8.68 -28.13
C PHE A 219 -7.04 -10.19 -27.94
N LEU A 220 -7.34 -10.62 -26.71
CA LEU A 220 -7.64 -12.04 -26.43
C LEU A 220 -8.90 -12.49 -27.17
N ASP A 221 -9.97 -11.70 -27.15
CA ASP A 221 -11.22 -11.99 -27.88
C ASP A 221 -11.00 -12.08 -29.40
N GLN A 222 -10.10 -11.26 -29.95
CA GLN A 222 -9.72 -11.34 -31.36
C GLN A 222 -8.88 -12.60 -31.65
N SER A 223 -7.90 -12.89 -30.79
CA SER A 223 -7.00 -14.03 -30.92
C SER A 223 -7.76 -15.36 -30.86
N GLU A 224 -8.73 -15.48 -29.95
CA GLU A 224 -9.60 -16.65 -29.83
C GLU A 224 -10.45 -16.87 -31.09
N ARG A 225 -11.05 -15.79 -31.63
CA ARG A 225 -11.78 -15.85 -32.90
C ARG A 225 -10.89 -16.27 -34.07
N GLU A 226 -9.67 -15.75 -34.13
CA GLU A 226 -8.73 -16.11 -35.18
C GLU A 226 -8.30 -17.57 -35.11
N LEU A 227 -8.02 -18.06 -33.90
CA LEU A 227 -7.68 -19.46 -33.65
C LEU A 227 -8.85 -20.40 -34.03
N ALA A 228 -10.09 -20.03 -33.72
CA ALA A 228 -11.27 -20.80 -34.09
C ALA A 228 -11.48 -20.86 -35.62
N ASP A 229 -11.27 -19.75 -36.32
CA ASP A 229 -11.30 -19.69 -37.80
C ASP A 229 -10.25 -20.62 -38.41
N MET A 230 -9.00 -20.56 -37.92
CA MET A 230 -7.93 -21.43 -38.41
C MET A 230 -8.23 -22.91 -38.14
N THR A 231 -8.69 -23.24 -36.94
CA THR A 231 -9.07 -24.62 -36.57
C THR A 231 -10.18 -25.16 -37.47
N SER A 232 -11.18 -24.34 -37.79
CA SER A 232 -12.28 -24.71 -38.69
C SER A 232 -11.79 -24.94 -40.13
N LYS A 233 -10.81 -24.14 -40.59
CA LYS A 233 -10.20 -24.29 -41.92
C LYS A 233 -9.32 -25.53 -42.01
N MET A 234 -8.58 -25.88 -40.96
CA MET A 234 -7.80 -27.12 -40.89
C MET A 234 -8.66 -28.38 -40.98
N ALA A 235 -9.89 -28.33 -40.46
CA ALA A 235 -10.83 -29.45 -40.54
C ALA A 235 -11.40 -29.71 -41.95
N ASN A 236 -11.24 -28.76 -42.89
CA ASN A 236 -11.70 -28.88 -44.27
C ASN A 236 -10.49 -29.02 -45.23
N PRO A 237 -10.16 -30.22 -45.70
CA PRO A 237 -8.90 -30.49 -46.38
C PRO A 237 -8.89 -29.92 -47.79
N ASN A 238 -8.29 -28.74 -47.94
CA ASN A 238 -7.82 -28.22 -49.22
C ASN A 238 -6.34 -27.85 -49.06
N THR A 239 -5.45 -28.64 -49.67
CA THR A 239 -4.00 -28.70 -49.43
C THR A 239 -3.21 -27.41 -49.78
N ALA A 240 -3.88 -26.38 -50.31
CA ALA A 240 -3.27 -25.14 -50.77
C ALA A 240 -3.18 -24.03 -49.69
N ASP A 241 -3.78 -24.21 -48.50
CA ASP A 241 -3.83 -23.18 -47.45
C ASP A 241 -3.03 -23.52 -46.18
N ASP A 242 -2.44 -24.72 -46.06
CA ASP A 242 -1.72 -25.15 -44.85
C ASP A 242 -0.53 -24.24 -44.49
N GLN A 243 0.26 -23.82 -45.49
CA GLN A 243 1.38 -22.91 -45.26
C GLN A 243 0.91 -21.54 -44.76
N LYS A 244 -0.24 -21.06 -45.24
CA LYS A 244 -0.81 -19.78 -44.77
C LYS A 244 -1.39 -19.91 -43.36
N LEU A 245 -2.05 -21.02 -43.06
CA LEU A 245 -2.57 -21.31 -41.72
C LEU A 245 -1.42 -21.38 -40.70
N LEU A 246 -0.34 -22.09 -41.03
CA LEU A 246 0.86 -22.14 -40.19
C LEU A 246 1.45 -20.74 -39.98
N SER A 247 1.58 -19.96 -41.06
CA SER A 247 2.13 -18.60 -40.97
C SER A 247 1.30 -17.68 -40.07
N ARG A 248 -0.04 -17.77 -40.15
CA ARG A 248 -0.96 -17.02 -39.28
C ARG A 248 -0.87 -17.48 -37.83
N LEU A 249 -0.77 -18.79 -37.59
CA LEU A 249 -0.61 -19.35 -36.24
C LEU A 249 0.70 -18.87 -35.59
N THR A 250 1.82 -18.89 -36.34
CA THR A 250 3.11 -18.38 -35.84
C THR A 250 3.04 -16.88 -35.53
N ALA A 251 2.38 -16.08 -36.38
CA ALA A 251 2.20 -14.66 -36.11
C ALA A 251 1.35 -14.41 -34.85
N LEU A 252 0.27 -15.17 -34.67
CA LEU A 252 -0.59 -15.10 -33.50
C LEU A 252 0.16 -15.49 -32.22
N GLU A 253 0.95 -16.55 -32.27
CA GLU A 253 1.80 -17.00 -31.16
C GLU A 253 2.82 -15.92 -30.77
N GLY A 254 3.52 -15.34 -31.75
CA GLY A 254 4.44 -14.23 -31.49
C GLY A 254 3.76 -13.00 -30.87
N ALA A 255 2.54 -12.68 -31.32
CA ALA A 255 1.77 -11.58 -30.73
C ALA A 255 1.33 -11.86 -29.28
N ILE A 256 0.96 -13.10 -28.97
CA ILE A 256 0.62 -13.54 -27.60
C ILE A 256 1.86 -13.47 -26.71
N GLN A 257 3.00 -14.02 -27.16
CA GLN A 257 4.26 -13.99 -26.40
C GLN A 257 4.73 -12.57 -26.13
N GLY A 258 4.65 -11.68 -27.12
CA GLY A 258 5.00 -10.27 -26.97
C GLY A 258 4.18 -9.61 -25.85
N ARG A 259 2.84 -9.71 -25.93
CA ARG A 259 1.96 -9.13 -24.91
C ARG A 259 2.10 -9.80 -23.54
N GLN A 260 2.38 -11.10 -23.48
CA GLN A 260 2.69 -11.79 -22.24
C GLN A 260 3.95 -11.21 -21.60
N ALA A 261 5.03 -11.05 -22.37
CA ALA A 261 6.28 -10.49 -21.88
C ALA A 261 6.11 -9.06 -21.33
N ASP A 262 5.38 -8.21 -22.05
CA ASP A 262 5.12 -6.82 -21.66
C ASP A 262 4.33 -6.71 -20.34
N ASN A 263 3.44 -7.67 -20.06
CA ASN A 263 2.55 -7.63 -18.90
C ASN A 263 2.96 -8.57 -17.75
N HIS A 264 3.94 -9.44 -17.97
CA HIS A 264 4.30 -10.51 -17.05
C HIS A 264 4.65 -9.99 -15.66
N TYR A 265 5.49 -8.95 -15.59
CA TYR A 265 5.94 -8.37 -14.33
C TYR A 265 4.75 -7.86 -13.51
N ARG A 266 3.90 -7.02 -14.11
CA ARG A 266 2.79 -6.36 -13.41
C ARG A 266 1.70 -7.36 -12.98
N LEU A 267 1.35 -8.33 -13.83
CA LEU A 267 0.39 -9.38 -13.49
C LEU A 267 0.92 -10.32 -12.39
N SER A 268 2.21 -10.67 -12.44
CA SER A 268 2.85 -11.49 -11.40
C SER A 268 2.93 -10.76 -10.06
N ALA A 269 3.29 -9.47 -10.09
CA ALA A 269 3.27 -8.62 -8.91
C ALA A 269 1.86 -8.51 -8.32
N ALA A 270 0.84 -8.30 -9.15
CA ALA A 270 -0.55 -8.23 -8.69
C ALA A 270 -1.01 -9.52 -8.02
N LYS A 271 -0.64 -10.69 -8.57
CA LYS A 271 -0.92 -11.98 -7.93
C LYS A 271 -0.24 -12.08 -6.56
N ALA A 272 1.05 -11.75 -6.48
CA ALA A 272 1.80 -11.80 -5.22
C ALA A 272 1.24 -10.84 -4.17
N TYR A 273 0.80 -9.65 -4.56
CA TYR A 273 0.18 -8.69 -3.65
C TYR A 273 -1.22 -9.12 -3.22
N ASN A 274 -1.98 -9.77 -4.09
CA ASN A 274 -3.28 -10.33 -3.73
C ASN A 274 -3.14 -11.43 -2.66
N GLU A 275 -2.16 -12.32 -2.80
CA GLU A 275 -1.87 -13.38 -1.81
C GLU A 275 -1.47 -12.85 -0.41
N ILE A 276 -1.11 -11.56 -0.29
CA ILE A 276 -0.85 -10.92 1.02
C ILE A 276 -2.15 -10.49 1.71
N VAL A 277 -3.19 -10.18 0.95
CA VAL A 277 -4.44 -9.57 1.46
C VAL A 277 -5.64 -10.51 1.47
N ASP A 278 -5.63 -11.57 0.65
CA ASP A 278 -6.59 -12.68 0.69
C ASP A 278 -6.42 -13.55 1.95
#